data_AF-A0A9D9GS07-F1
#
_entry.id   AF-A0A9D9GS07-F1
#
_cell.length_a   1.000
_cell.length_b   1.000
_cell.length_c   1.000
_cell.angle_alpha   90.00
_cell.angle_beta   90.00
_cell.angle_gamma   90.00
#
_symmetry.space_group_name_H-M   'P 1'
#
loop_
_entity.id
_entity.type
_entity.pdbx_description
1 polymer ?
#
loop_
_entity_poly.entity_id
_entity_poly.type
_entity_poly.pdbx_seq_one_letter_code
_entity_poly.pdbx_strand_id
1 'polypeptide(L)'
;MEVSGAQKVFITKCTFYNSSDELLSVVRGDDYVTISWCKFYFTSTGSHNFAHRIGNRDDRTSDRGKLRVTLHHNWYSNNIKGRMPRVRYGQVHIYNCYYNSIGNDYCIGLRVECHIRVESCYFEKINDAWADYGGVSKKNGEIGWNNLMFVNCSQPTFVKNSFPVFDPPYTYEMDSVEDVKSIVVAGAGNVGNTTSIVKSEDTSQSKFKLYSIYPNPFNVQTRIKFSISQASYVNISVYDSKGRLIKTLLNGNINSGTHTLIWEASDMASGIYIIRMSTENFIKTLKCLLIK
;
A
#
# COMPACT_ATOMS: atom_id res chain seq x y z
N MET A 1 -13.08 -9.81 -15.36
CA MET A 1 -13.79 -8.52 -15.59
C MET A 1 -13.03 -7.75 -16.66
N GLU A 2 -13.72 -7.10 -17.59
CA GLU A 2 -13.08 -6.17 -18.54
C GLU A 2 -13.74 -4.79 -18.37
N VAL A 3 -12.93 -3.77 -18.12
CA VAL A 3 -13.29 -2.37 -18.35
C VAL A 3 -12.85 -2.05 -19.77
N SER A 4 -13.73 -1.40 -20.54
CA SER A 4 -13.52 -1.20 -21.98
C SER A 4 -14.18 0.09 -22.44
N GLY A 5 -13.37 1.06 -22.88
CA GLY A 5 -13.84 2.36 -23.36
C GLY A 5 -14.51 3.26 -22.31
N ALA A 6 -14.27 3.03 -21.02
CA ALA A 6 -14.87 3.75 -19.91
C ALA A 6 -13.93 4.82 -19.31
N GLN A 7 -14.48 5.76 -18.55
CA GLN A 7 -13.68 6.73 -17.80
C GLN A 7 -14.17 6.85 -16.36
N LYS A 8 -13.27 7.21 -15.44
CA LYS A 8 -13.57 7.47 -14.02
C LYS A 8 -14.19 6.25 -13.33
N VAL A 9 -13.51 5.12 -13.45
CA VAL A 9 -13.97 3.84 -12.91
C VAL A 9 -13.30 3.58 -11.57
N PHE A 10 -14.10 3.26 -10.55
CA PHE A 10 -13.61 2.86 -9.23
C PHE A 10 -14.01 1.43 -8.92
N ILE A 11 -13.01 0.57 -8.72
CA ILE A 11 -13.18 -0.85 -8.38
C ILE A 11 -12.53 -1.05 -7.02
N THR A 12 -13.33 -1.39 -6.01
CA THR A 12 -12.79 -1.57 -4.66
C THR A 12 -13.43 -2.72 -3.91
N LYS A 13 -12.70 -3.28 -2.93
CA LYS A 13 -13.22 -4.32 -2.01
C LYS A 13 -13.81 -5.53 -2.74
N CYS A 14 -13.24 -5.89 -3.89
CA CYS A 14 -13.67 -7.03 -4.69
C CYS A 14 -12.67 -8.19 -4.56
N THR A 15 -13.17 -9.42 -4.57
CA THR A 15 -12.33 -10.61 -4.75
C THR A 15 -12.48 -11.12 -6.18
N PHE A 16 -11.36 -11.19 -6.91
CA PHE A 16 -11.30 -11.79 -8.24
C PHE A 16 -10.51 -13.09 -8.16
N TYR A 17 -11.11 -14.18 -8.59
CA TYR A 17 -10.46 -15.47 -8.64
C TYR A 17 -10.96 -16.29 -9.81
N ASN A 18 -10.10 -17.17 -10.32
CA ASN A 18 -10.39 -18.13 -11.39
C ASN A 18 -11.02 -17.49 -12.64
N SER A 19 -10.18 -17.21 -13.63
CA SER A 19 -10.62 -16.79 -14.96
C SER A 19 -9.97 -17.68 -16.01
N SER A 20 -10.65 -17.87 -17.13
CA SER A 20 -10.04 -18.50 -18.32
C SER A 20 -9.10 -17.55 -19.06
N ASP A 21 -9.12 -16.25 -18.73
CA ASP A 21 -8.22 -15.21 -19.23
C ASP A 21 -7.71 -14.36 -18.06
N GLU A 22 -7.56 -13.04 -18.22
CA GLU A 22 -7.23 -12.15 -17.09
C GLU A 22 -8.36 -12.04 -16.05
N LEU A 23 -7.99 -11.84 -14.79
CA LEU A 23 -8.94 -11.55 -13.71
C LEU A 23 -9.61 -10.18 -13.90
N LEU A 24 -8.85 -9.15 -14.26
CA LEU A 24 -9.35 -7.79 -14.49
C LEU A 24 -8.52 -7.02 -15.53
N SER A 25 -9.12 -6.68 -16.67
CA SER A 25 -8.49 -5.90 -17.75
C SER A 25 -9.00 -4.45 -17.80
N VAL A 26 -8.11 -3.52 -18.14
CA VAL A 26 -8.37 -2.10 -18.41
C VAL A 26 -7.82 -1.78 -19.79
N VAL A 27 -8.70 -1.57 -20.76
CA VAL A 27 -8.32 -1.62 -22.18
C VAL A 27 -9.07 -0.58 -23.02
N ARG A 28 -8.66 -0.45 -24.27
CA ARG A 28 -9.40 0.31 -25.30
C ARG A 28 -9.60 1.79 -24.99
N GLY A 29 -8.58 2.44 -24.46
CA GLY A 29 -8.62 3.86 -24.12
C GLY A 29 -9.39 4.17 -22.85
N ASP A 30 -9.57 3.18 -21.97
CA ASP A 30 -10.00 3.43 -20.60
C ASP A 30 -9.12 4.50 -19.93
N ASP A 31 -9.69 5.28 -19.02
CA ASP A 31 -8.93 6.32 -18.36
C ASP A 31 -9.44 6.68 -16.97
N TYR A 32 -8.54 7.13 -16.10
CA TYR A 32 -8.82 7.45 -14.70
C TYR A 32 -9.48 6.29 -13.95
N VAL A 33 -8.80 5.13 -13.95
CA VAL A 33 -9.28 3.92 -13.27
C VAL A 33 -8.55 3.76 -11.95
N THR A 34 -9.28 3.55 -10.85
CA THR A 34 -8.68 3.18 -9.57
C THR A 34 -9.15 1.78 -9.17
N ILE A 35 -8.19 0.88 -8.93
CA ILE A 35 -8.44 -0.47 -8.41
C ILE A 35 -7.78 -0.54 -7.05
N SER A 36 -8.58 -0.70 -6.00
CA SER A 36 -8.05 -0.68 -4.64
C SER A 36 -8.66 -1.70 -3.70
N TRP A 37 -7.91 -2.11 -2.68
CA TRP A 37 -8.41 -3.04 -1.67
C TRP A 37 -9.03 -4.32 -2.28
N CYS A 38 -8.55 -4.76 -3.43
CA CYS A 38 -9.03 -5.96 -4.10
C CYS A 38 -8.08 -7.13 -3.85
N LYS A 39 -8.62 -8.35 -3.80
CA LYS A 39 -7.84 -9.58 -3.71
C LYS A 39 -7.90 -10.34 -5.03
N PHE A 40 -6.74 -10.78 -5.50
CA PHE A 40 -6.56 -11.53 -6.74
C PHE A 40 -5.88 -12.87 -6.42
N TYR A 41 -6.42 -13.98 -6.92
CA TYR A 41 -5.77 -15.30 -6.81
C TYR A 41 -6.35 -16.31 -7.80
N PHE A 42 -5.69 -17.45 -7.95
CA PHE A 42 -6.26 -18.64 -8.59
C PHE A 42 -6.25 -19.80 -7.59
N THR A 43 -7.21 -20.71 -7.69
CA THR A 43 -7.29 -21.88 -6.78
C THR A 43 -6.36 -23.01 -7.21
N SER A 44 -5.91 -23.01 -8.45
CA SER A 44 -4.98 -24.00 -9.01
C SER A 44 -3.93 -23.33 -9.88
N THR A 45 -2.79 -23.98 -10.06
CA THR A 45 -1.80 -23.55 -11.06
C THR A 45 -2.34 -23.75 -12.47
N GLY A 46 -1.94 -22.86 -13.39
CA GLY A 46 -2.36 -22.89 -14.78
C GLY A 46 -1.42 -22.04 -15.62
N SER A 47 -1.29 -22.35 -16.91
CA SER A 47 -0.40 -21.62 -17.82
C SER A 47 -0.86 -20.18 -18.09
N HIS A 48 -2.15 -19.88 -17.88
CA HIS A 48 -2.76 -18.60 -18.19
C HIS A 48 -3.37 -17.90 -16.96
N ASN A 49 -2.74 -18.07 -15.81
CA ASN A 49 -3.18 -17.45 -14.56
C ASN A 49 -2.68 -16.00 -14.44
N PHE A 50 -3.34 -15.06 -15.10
CA PHE A 50 -2.91 -13.65 -15.14
C PHE A 50 -3.89 -12.71 -14.44
N ALA A 51 -3.37 -11.71 -13.72
CA ALA A 51 -4.22 -10.78 -12.97
C ALA A 51 -4.79 -9.66 -13.85
N HIS A 52 -3.93 -8.85 -14.47
CA HIS A 52 -4.33 -7.62 -15.14
C HIS A 52 -3.68 -7.41 -16.51
N ARG A 53 -4.50 -6.95 -17.46
CA ARG A 53 -4.01 -6.36 -18.70
C ARG A 53 -4.38 -4.88 -18.74
N ILE A 54 -3.38 -4.00 -18.76
CA ILE A 54 -3.56 -2.56 -18.97
C ILE A 54 -3.06 -2.22 -20.37
N GLY A 55 -4.00 -1.95 -21.29
CA GLY A 55 -3.75 -1.82 -22.72
C GLY A 55 -3.59 -3.17 -23.42
N ASN A 56 -4.39 -3.44 -24.47
CA ASN A 56 -4.51 -4.78 -25.03
C ASN A 56 -3.60 -5.10 -26.22
N ARG A 57 -3.14 -4.10 -26.96
CA ARG A 57 -2.30 -4.30 -28.15
C ARG A 57 -1.16 -3.30 -28.23
N ASP A 58 -0.06 -3.75 -28.81
CA ASP A 58 1.14 -2.93 -29.00
C ASP A 58 0.95 -1.88 -30.11
N ASP A 59 0.02 -2.08 -31.05
CA ASP A 59 -0.24 -1.22 -32.21
C ASP A 59 -1.42 -0.26 -32.01
N ARG A 60 -2.08 -0.30 -30.84
CA ARG A 60 -3.21 0.56 -30.51
C ARG A 60 -2.74 1.92 -30.00
N THR A 61 -2.18 2.71 -30.90
CA THR A 61 -1.64 4.04 -30.60
C THR A 61 -2.68 5.03 -30.04
N SER A 62 -3.97 4.77 -30.24
CA SER A 62 -5.07 5.53 -29.65
C SER A 62 -5.12 5.50 -28.11
N ASP A 63 -4.37 4.58 -27.48
CA ASP A 63 -4.26 4.46 -26.02
C ASP A 63 -3.22 5.43 -25.42
N ARG A 64 -2.39 6.08 -26.24
CA ARG A 64 -1.46 7.13 -25.78
C ARG A 64 -2.21 8.26 -25.09
N GLY A 65 -1.66 8.74 -23.96
CA GLY A 65 -2.27 9.78 -23.13
C GLY A 65 -3.51 9.34 -22.33
N LYS A 66 -3.85 8.04 -22.38
CA LYS A 66 -4.94 7.42 -21.60
C LYS A 66 -4.37 6.34 -20.68
N LEU A 67 -5.21 5.39 -20.26
CA LEU A 67 -4.84 4.27 -19.40
C LEU A 67 -4.16 4.75 -18.11
N ARG A 68 -4.62 5.88 -17.56
CA ARG A 68 -4.19 6.35 -16.24
C ARG A 68 -4.86 5.48 -15.18
N VAL A 69 -4.07 4.60 -14.57
CA VAL A 69 -4.56 3.61 -13.62
C VAL A 69 -3.83 3.73 -12.29
N THR A 70 -4.59 3.71 -11.20
CA THR A 70 -4.07 3.65 -9.84
C THR A 70 -4.39 2.28 -9.25
N LEU A 71 -3.37 1.55 -8.81
CA LEU A 71 -3.49 0.28 -8.11
C LEU A 71 -3.01 0.49 -6.67
N HIS A 72 -3.88 0.34 -5.67
CA HIS A 72 -3.42 0.47 -4.29
C HIS A 72 -4.05 -0.48 -3.30
N HIS A 73 -3.27 -0.94 -2.32
CA HIS A 73 -3.75 -1.85 -1.28
C HIS A 73 -4.36 -3.15 -1.85
N ASN A 74 -3.92 -3.55 -3.04
CA ASN A 74 -4.35 -4.80 -3.65
C ASN A 74 -3.50 -5.96 -3.16
N TRP A 75 -4.13 -7.11 -2.98
CA TRP A 75 -3.47 -8.35 -2.60
C TRP A 75 -3.39 -9.30 -3.79
N TYR A 76 -2.18 -9.58 -4.24
CA TYR A 76 -1.88 -10.60 -5.24
C TYR A 76 -1.37 -11.87 -4.56
N SER A 77 -2.26 -12.83 -4.33
CA SER A 77 -1.95 -14.07 -3.61
C SER A 77 -1.78 -15.26 -4.55
N ASN A 78 -2.24 -16.43 -4.15
CA ASN A 78 -1.91 -17.74 -4.69
C ASN A 78 -2.07 -17.86 -6.22
N ASN A 79 -1.13 -18.59 -6.82
CA ASN A 79 -1.21 -19.16 -8.17
C ASN A 79 -1.36 -18.14 -9.32
N ILE A 80 -1.07 -16.85 -9.10
CA ILE A 80 -0.96 -15.90 -10.20
C ILE A 80 0.43 -16.04 -10.82
N LYS A 81 0.51 -16.32 -12.12
CA LYS A 81 1.78 -16.38 -12.87
C LYS A 81 2.33 -15.01 -13.19
N GLY A 82 1.49 -14.03 -13.45
CA GLY A 82 1.95 -12.66 -13.61
C GLY A 82 0.91 -11.68 -14.12
N ARG A 83 1.40 -10.61 -14.74
CA ARG A 83 0.61 -9.44 -15.13
C ARG A 83 -0.09 -8.80 -13.94
N MET A 84 0.66 -8.34 -12.94
CA MET A 84 0.19 -7.70 -11.72
C MET A 84 0.60 -6.22 -11.59
N PRO A 85 0.45 -5.35 -12.61
CA PRO A 85 -0.17 -5.54 -13.93
C PRO A 85 0.85 -5.78 -15.06
N ARG A 86 0.38 -6.04 -16.29
CA ARG A 86 1.18 -5.80 -17.52
C ARG A 86 0.66 -4.55 -18.23
N VAL A 87 1.55 -3.60 -18.51
CA VAL A 87 1.18 -2.23 -18.94
C VAL A 87 1.70 -1.91 -20.34
N ARG A 88 0.87 -1.23 -21.12
CA ARG A 88 1.21 -0.53 -22.37
C ARG A 88 0.68 0.90 -22.29
N TYR A 89 1.43 1.88 -22.82
CA TYR A 89 1.08 3.30 -22.99
C TYR A 89 0.75 4.10 -21.72
N GLY A 90 0.06 3.49 -20.76
CA GLY A 90 -0.52 4.18 -19.61
C GLY A 90 0.49 4.62 -18.56
N GLN A 91 0.10 5.67 -17.84
CA GLN A 91 0.70 6.06 -16.57
C GLN A 91 0.03 5.28 -15.45
N VAL A 92 0.75 4.31 -14.89
CA VAL A 92 0.23 3.41 -13.87
C VAL A 92 0.94 3.65 -12.54
N HIS A 93 0.19 4.11 -11.56
CA HIS A 93 0.66 4.33 -10.20
C HIS A 93 0.28 3.14 -9.32
N ILE A 94 1.26 2.50 -8.70
CA ILE A 94 1.10 1.31 -7.89
C ILE A 94 1.64 1.61 -6.50
N TYR A 95 0.81 1.57 -5.46
CA TYR A 95 1.31 1.79 -4.10
C TYR A 95 0.64 0.94 -3.02
N ASN A 96 1.35 0.69 -1.92
CA ASN A 96 0.88 -0.14 -0.79
C ASN A 96 0.29 -1.50 -1.22
N CYS A 97 0.74 -2.09 -2.34
CA CYS A 97 0.26 -3.39 -2.78
C CYS A 97 1.10 -4.52 -2.17
N TYR A 98 0.46 -5.67 -1.94
CA TYR A 98 1.12 -6.86 -1.39
C TYR A 98 1.14 -8.00 -2.41
N TYR A 99 2.34 -8.49 -2.69
CA TYR A 99 2.62 -9.55 -3.65
C TYR A 99 3.18 -10.77 -2.94
N ASN A 100 2.44 -11.88 -2.94
CA ASN A 100 2.92 -13.16 -2.38
C ASN A 100 2.45 -14.39 -3.16
N SER A 101 2.32 -14.26 -4.49
CA SER A 101 2.11 -15.40 -5.38
C SER A 101 3.39 -16.21 -5.55
N ILE A 102 3.60 -17.21 -4.70
CA ILE A 102 4.81 -18.05 -4.71
C ILE A 102 4.92 -18.77 -6.05
N GLY A 103 6.12 -18.73 -6.66
CA GLY A 103 6.40 -19.40 -7.94
C GLY A 103 5.80 -18.71 -9.16
N ASN A 104 5.41 -17.44 -9.04
CA ASN A 104 5.00 -16.63 -10.19
C ASN A 104 6.14 -16.48 -11.20
N ASP A 105 5.82 -16.19 -12.46
CA ASP A 105 6.83 -15.88 -13.47
C ASP A 105 7.35 -14.43 -13.28
N TYR A 106 6.47 -13.48 -12.97
CA TYR A 106 6.79 -12.08 -12.65
C TYR A 106 5.58 -11.37 -12.03
N CYS A 107 5.76 -10.24 -11.34
CA CYS A 107 4.65 -9.37 -10.92
C CYS A 107 4.34 -8.35 -12.02
N ILE A 108 5.14 -7.31 -12.19
CA ILE A 108 4.84 -6.17 -13.07
C ILE A 108 5.49 -6.34 -14.45
N GLY A 109 4.71 -6.25 -15.53
CA GLY A 109 5.19 -6.45 -16.91
C GLY A 109 5.27 -5.16 -17.71
N LEU A 110 6.43 -4.87 -18.30
CA LEU A 110 6.69 -3.65 -19.05
C LEU A 110 6.53 -3.86 -20.56
N ARG A 111 5.74 -3.05 -21.25
CA ARG A 111 5.60 -3.08 -22.72
C ARG A 111 5.72 -1.67 -23.30
N VAL A 112 5.30 -1.52 -24.57
CA VAL A 112 5.39 -0.28 -25.34
C VAL A 112 4.90 0.92 -24.53
N GLU A 113 5.77 1.92 -24.42
CA GLU A 113 5.50 3.27 -23.91
C GLU A 113 4.78 3.28 -22.55
N CYS A 114 5.00 2.26 -21.71
CA CYS A 114 4.41 2.26 -20.37
C CYS A 114 5.18 3.18 -19.42
N HIS A 115 4.49 3.85 -18.52
CA HIS A 115 5.10 4.69 -17.48
C HIS A 115 4.62 4.19 -16.11
N ILE A 116 5.45 3.42 -15.41
CA ILE A 116 5.04 2.72 -14.18
C ILE A 116 5.75 3.31 -12.97
N ARG A 117 4.98 3.82 -12.00
CA ARG A 117 5.47 4.30 -10.71
C ARG A 117 5.07 3.31 -9.62
N VAL A 118 6.04 2.80 -8.85
CA VAL A 118 5.81 1.82 -7.79
C VAL A 118 6.31 2.33 -6.44
N GLU A 119 5.46 2.42 -5.44
CA GLU A 119 5.83 2.99 -4.13
C GLU A 119 5.33 2.12 -2.98
N SER A 120 6.12 1.97 -1.91
CA SER A 120 5.65 1.33 -0.68
C SER A 120 4.98 -0.04 -0.90
N CYS A 121 5.45 -0.83 -1.87
CA CYS A 121 4.92 -2.17 -2.14
C CYS A 121 5.73 -3.25 -1.41
N TYR A 122 5.05 -4.31 -0.99
CA TYR A 122 5.62 -5.44 -0.27
C TYR A 122 5.66 -6.67 -1.17
N PHE A 123 6.86 -7.20 -1.41
CA PHE A 123 7.10 -8.42 -2.19
C PHE A 123 7.61 -9.52 -1.27
N GLU A 124 6.91 -10.66 -1.24
CA GLU A 124 7.27 -11.81 -0.39
C GLU A 124 7.29 -13.11 -1.21
N LYS A 125 8.43 -13.79 -1.24
CA LYS A 125 8.58 -15.13 -1.86
C LYS A 125 8.09 -15.23 -3.32
N ILE A 126 8.13 -14.11 -4.04
CA ILE A 126 7.90 -14.04 -5.49
C ILE A 126 9.22 -14.30 -6.22
N ASN A 127 9.16 -14.73 -7.48
CA ASN A 127 10.38 -14.93 -8.28
C ASN A 127 10.91 -13.58 -8.77
N ASP A 128 10.10 -12.83 -9.52
CA ASP A 128 10.50 -11.53 -10.09
C ASP A 128 9.43 -10.46 -9.83
N ALA A 129 9.84 -9.32 -9.28
CA ALA A 129 8.93 -8.20 -9.04
C ALA A 129 8.53 -7.48 -10.34
N TRP A 130 9.38 -7.53 -11.37
CA TRP A 130 9.05 -7.04 -12.69
C TRP A 130 9.86 -7.73 -13.79
N ALA A 131 9.31 -7.72 -15.01
CA ALA A 131 9.93 -8.29 -16.20
C ALA A 131 9.84 -7.31 -17.38
N ASP A 132 10.98 -7.05 -18.04
CA ASP A 132 11.00 -6.33 -19.32
C ASP A 132 10.75 -7.28 -20.47
N TYR A 133 10.01 -6.75 -21.41
CA TYR A 133 9.24 -7.48 -22.38
C TYR A 133 9.25 -6.66 -23.68
N GLY A 134 10.39 -5.99 -23.91
CA GLY A 134 10.60 -5.02 -24.97
C GLY A 134 10.03 -3.65 -24.66
N GLY A 135 9.56 -3.36 -23.44
CA GLY A 135 9.09 -2.05 -23.05
C GLY A 135 10.26 -1.09 -22.92
N VAL A 136 11.12 -1.31 -21.92
CA VAL A 136 12.28 -0.45 -21.65
C VAL A 136 13.33 -0.61 -22.73
N SER A 137 13.68 -1.86 -23.06
CA SER A 137 14.78 -2.15 -23.97
C SER A 137 14.56 -1.72 -25.43
N LYS A 138 13.30 -1.56 -25.88
CA LYS A 138 12.99 -1.39 -27.31
C LYS A 138 11.85 -0.43 -27.64
N LYS A 139 11.03 -0.03 -26.67
CA LYS A 139 9.76 0.64 -26.95
C LYS A 139 9.46 1.77 -25.96
N ASN A 140 10.48 2.48 -25.47
CA ASN A 140 10.35 3.68 -24.65
C ASN A 140 9.46 3.52 -23.40
N GLY A 141 9.46 2.34 -22.80
CA GLY A 141 8.81 2.10 -21.50
C GLY A 141 9.74 2.49 -20.34
N GLU A 142 9.14 2.85 -19.21
CA GLU A 142 9.82 3.28 -18.00
C GLU A 142 9.18 2.66 -16.76
N ILE A 143 10.02 2.34 -15.77
CA ILE A 143 9.59 1.98 -14.42
C ILE A 143 10.48 2.70 -13.41
N GLY A 144 9.88 3.22 -12.36
CA GLY A 144 10.56 3.87 -11.26
C GLY A 144 9.91 3.47 -9.96
N TRP A 145 10.72 3.26 -8.94
CA TRP A 145 10.26 2.80 -7.65
C TRP A 145 10.92 3.49 -6.46
N ASN A 146 10.19 3.51 -5.34
CA ASN A 146 10.67 4.05 -4.08
C ASN A 146 10.08 3.25 -2.89
N ASN A 147 10.85 3.13 -1.80
CA ASN A 147 10.40 2.53 -0.54
C ASN A 147 9.80 1.11 -0.69
N LEU A 148 10.47 0.18 -1.37
CA LEU A 148 9.98 -1.19 -1.55
C LEU A 148 10.50 -2.15 -0.46
N MET A 149 9.70 -3.14 -0.10
CA MET A 149 10.10 -4.23 0.80
C MET A 149 10.20 -5.55 0.04
N PHE A 150 11.34 -6.24 0.18
CA PHE A 150 11.59 -7.55 -0.41
C PHE A 150 11.92 -8.55 0.70
N VAL A 151 11.10 -9.60 0.85
CA VAL A 151 11.28 -10.65 1.85
C VAL A 151 11.36 -12.00 1.16
N ASN A 152 12.49 -12.70 1.34
CA ASN A 152 12.78 -13.98 0.67
C ASN A 152 12.62 -13.92 -0.86
N CYS A 153 12.94 -12.78 -1.45
CA CYS A 153 13.02 -12.50 -2.87
C CYS A 153 13.95 -11.29 -3.05
N SER A 154 14.31 -10.97 -4.29
CA SER A 154 15.27 -9.91 -4.60
C SER A 154 14.67 -8.86 -5.53
N GLN A 155 15.13 -7.61 -5.37
CA GLN A 155 14.84 -6.56 -6.34
C GLN A 155 15.56 -6.87 -7.67
N PRO A 156 14.86 -6.87 -8.82
CA PRO A 156 15.52 -7.02 -10.11
C PRO A 156 16.48 -5.86 -10.42
N THR A 157 17.60 -6.15 -11.10
CA THR A 157 18.70 -5.19 -11.36
C THR A 157 18.89 -4.84 -12.83
N PHE A 158 18.15 -5.48 -13.74
CA PHE A 158 18.33 -5.33 -15.19
C PHE A 158 17.72 -4.04 -15.77
N VAL A 159 16.96 -3.28 -14.98
CA VAL A 159 16.43 -1.96 -15.34
C VAL A 159 16.93 -0.93 -14.35
N LYS A 160 17.27 0.26 -14.84
CA LYS A 160 17.60 1.41 -13.98
C LYS A 160 16.34 1.95 -13.32
N ASN A 161 16.45 2.36 -12.05
CA ASN A 161 15.36 3.07 -11.38
C ASN A 161 15.15 4.45 -12.01
N SER A 162 13.99 4.66 -12.67
CA SER A 162 13.60 5.95 -13.25
C SER A 162 12.72 6.79 -12.32
N PHE A 163 12.78 6.59 -11.00
CA PHE A 163 11.93 7.31 -10.06
C PHE A 163 12.32 8.80 -9.94
N PRO A 164 11.34 9.73 -9.91
CA PRO A 164 9.93 9.51 -10.24
C PRO A 164 9.71 9.41 -11.76
N VAL A 165 8.87 8.47 -12.21
CA VAL A 165 8.51 8.36 -13.64
C VAL A 165 7.55 9.47 -14.05
N PHE A 166 6.63 9.82 -13.16
CA PHE A 166 5.70 10.94 -13.29
C PHE A 166 5.22 11.34 -11.90
N ASP A 167 4.66 12.54 -11.79
CA ASP A 167 4.00 13.03 -10.57
C ASP A 167 2.48 12.81 -10.68
N PRO A 168 1.86 11.98 -9.82
CA PRO A 168 0.42 11.80 -9.84
C PRO A 168 -0.30 13.14 -9.57
N PRO A 169 -1.29 13.56 -10.38
CA PRO A 169 -1.98 14.84 -10.23
C PRO A 169 -3.07 14.79 -9.12
N TYR A 170 -2.82 14.01 -8.07
CA TYR A 170 -3.73 13.80 -6.95
C TYR A 170 -2.95 13.51 -5.67
N THR A 171 -3.53 13.86 -4.54
CA THR A 171 -2.95 13.55 -3.21
C THR A 171 -3.23 12.10 -2.83
N TYR A 172 -2.28 11.46 -2.15
CA TYR A 172 -2.43 10.11 -1.62
C TYR A 172 -1.62 9.97 -0.33
N GLU A 173 -2.02 9.02 0.51
CA GLU A 173 -1.31 8.66 1.74
C GLU A 173 -0.60 7.32 1.54
N MET A 174 0.63 7.22 2.04
CA MET A 174 1.42 6.00 2.05
C MET A 174 1.44 5.39 3.44
N ASP A 175 1.37 4.07 3.50
CA ASP A 175 1.59 3.33 4.74
C ASP A 175 3.09 3.08 4.92
N SER A 176 3.49 2.73 6.14
CA SER A 176 4.82 2.15 6.35
C SER A 176 4.93 0.87 5.55
N VAL A 177 6.00 0.70 4.77
CA VAL A 177 6.13 -0.48 3.90
C VAL A 177 6.15 -1.78 4.70
N GLU A 178 6.63 -1.76 5.95
CA GLU A 178 6.62 -2.87 6.89
C GLU A 178 5.20 -3.31 7.28
N ASP A 179 4.26 -2.37 7.33
CA ASP A 179 2.88 -2.62 7.75
C ASP A 179 1.97 -3.05 6.59
N VAL A 180 2.37 -2.77 5.34
CA VAL A 180 1.58 -3.03 4.12
C VAL A 180 1.03 -4.45 4.08
N LYS A 181 1.86 -5.46 4.39
CA LYS A 181 1.38 -6.86 4.43
C LYS A 181 0.20 -7.04 5.38
N SER A 182 0.33 -6.53 6.62
CA SER A 182 -0.71 -6.69 7.63
C SER A 182 -2.00 -5.93 7.28
N ILE A 183 -1.84 -4.71 6.76
CA ILE A 183 -2.94 -3.82 6.36
C ILE A 183 -3.71 -4.44 5.19
N VAL A 184 -2.99 -4.87 4.15
CA VAL A 184 -3.59 -5.42 2.94
C VAL A 184 -4.26 -6.77 3.20
N VAL A 185 -3.64 -7.67 3.96
CA VAL A 185 -4.26 -8.96 4.33
C VAL A 185 -5.56 -8.76 5.11
N ALA A 186 -5.62 -7.74 5.98
CA ALA A 186 -6.82 -7.44 6.76
C ALA A 186 -7.94 -6.80 5.94
N GLY A 187 -7.62 -6.05 4.88
CA GLY A 187 -8.59 -5.19 4.20
C GLY A 187 -8.91 -5.53 2.75
N ALA A 188 -8.11 -6.35 2.05
CA ALA A 188 -8.30 -6.60 0.62
C ALA A 188 -9.28 -7.76 0.33
N GLY A 189 -10.13 -7.58 -0.69
CA GLY A 189 -11.13 -8.55 -1.12
C GLY A 189 -12.56 -8.21 -0.66
N ASN A 190 -13.51 -9.02 -1.10
CA ASN A 190 -14.88 -9.03 -0.61
C ASN A 190 -14.92 -9.64 0.79
N VAL A 191 -14.50 -8.86 1.78
CA VAL A 191 -14.61 -9.17 3.20
C VAL A 191 -16.09 -9.03 3.63
N GLY A 192 -16.95 -9.88 3.07
CA GLY A 192 -18.37 -9.97 3.42
C GLY A 192 -18.53 -10.63 4.79
N ASN A 193 -18.92 -9.85 5.80
CA ASN A 193 -19.31 -10.30 7.14
C ASN A 193 -18.29 -11.11 7.95
N THR A 194 -17.02 -10.72 7.91
CA THR A 194 -16.06 -11.04 8.97
C THR A 194 -15.34 -9.75 9.38
N THR A 195 -15.86 -9.00 10.35
CA THR A 195 -15.59 -9.26 11.77
C THR A 195 -15.48 -10.73 12.13
N SER A 196 -14.40 -11.36 11.68
CA SER A 196 -13.59 -12.19 12.53
C SER A 196 -12.42 -11.27 12.85
N ILE A 197 -12.27 -10.72 14.05
CA ILE A 197 -11.96 -11.52 15.24
C ILE A 197 -11.54 -12.92 14.79
N VAL A 198 -10.42 -12.97 14.06
CA VAL A 198 -9.48 -14.03 14.33
C VAL A 198 -9.35 -13.95 15.84
N LYS A 199 -9.80 -14.98 16.55
CA LYS A 199 -9.16 -15.28 17.81
C LYS A 199 -7.66 -15.36 17.45
N SER A 200 -6.92 -14.24 17.59
CA SER A 200 -5.79 -14.41 18.47
C SER A 200 -6.39 -14.99 19.73
N GLU A 201 -5.69 -15.90 20.36
CA GLU A 201 -5.88 -15.91 21.79
C GLU A 201 -5.70 -14.43 22.23
N ASP A 202 -6.85 -13.82 22.53
CA ASP A 202 -7.19 -12.42 22.81
C ASP A 202 -7.20 -11.34 21.69
N THR A 203 -8.34 -11.06 21.03
CA THR A 203 -8.65 -9.76 20.37
C THR A 203 -10.13 -9.40 20.49
N SER A 204 -10.51 -8.84 21.63
CA SER A 204 -11.64 -7.90 21.68
C SER A 204 -11.38 -6.72 20.74
N GLN A 205 -12.44 -6.13 20.17
CA GLN A 205 -12.37 -4.83 19.51
C GLN A 205 -11.58 -3.87 20.43
N SER A 206 -10.34 -3.50 20.05
CA SER A 206 -9.45 -2.78 20.97
C SER A 206 -10.14 -1.50 21.41
N LYS A 207 -10.50 -1.43 22.70
CA LYS A 207 -11.16 -0.27 23.31
C LYS A 207 -10.38 1.04 23.10
N PHE A 208 -9.09 0.90 22.77
CA PHE A 208 -8.14 1.99 22.61
C PHE A 208 -7.32 1.77 21.33
N LYS A 209 -7.05 2.84 20.58
CA LYS A 209 -6.15 2.81 19.42
C LYS A 209 -5.30 4.07 19.40
N LEU A 210 -3.99 3.89 19.21
CA LEU A 210 -3.05 4.96 18.92
C LEU A 210 -2.65 4.85 17.45
N TYR A 211 -2.90 5.91 16.67
CA TYR A 211 -2.60 5.95 15.23
C TYR A 211 -1.18 6.46 15.00
N SER A 212 -0.61 6.14 13.84
CA SER A 212 0.66 6.70 13.39
C SER A 212 0.67 8.22 13.51
N ILE A 213 1.82 8.75 13.91
CA ILE A 213 1.99 10.20 14.08
C ILE A 213 2.29 10.85 12.74
N TYR A 214 1.75 12.05 12.52
CA TYR A 214 1.96 12.80 11.28
C TYR A 214 2.10 14.30 11.55
N PRO A 215 3.13 14.97 10.99
CA PRO A 215 4.22 14.38 10.20
C PRO A 215 5.17 13.50 11.03
N ASN A 216 5.89 12.58 10.38
CA ASN A 216 7.01 11.80 10.93
C ASN A 216 7.94 11.35 9.78
N PRO A 217 9.21 11.79 9.69
CA PRO A 217 9.87 12.72 10.62
C PRO A 217 9.18 14.08 10.67
N PHE A 218 9.32 14.79 11.79
CA PHE A 218 8.67 16.10 11.99
C PHE A 218 9.66 17.18 12.38
N ASN A 219 9.31 18.43 12.05
CA ASN A 219 10.02 19.62 12.48
C ASN A 219 9.14 20.40 13.46
N VAL A 220 9.63 20.59 14.69
CA VAL A 220 9.03 21.26 15.87
C VAL A 220 7.62 20.84 16.31
N GLN A 221 6.77 20.27 15.45
CA GLN A 221 5.39 19.93 15.74
C GLN A 221 4.96 18.62 15.06
N THR A 222 4.23 17.76 15.76
CA THR A 222 3.53 16.59 15.16
C THR A 222 2.14 16.39 15.74
N ARG A 223 1.30 15.62 15.06
CA ARG A 223 -0.05 15.26 15.51
C ARG A 223 -0.10 13.82 15.97
N ILE A 224 -0.67 13.62 17.15
CA ILE A 224 -0.86 12.32 17.78
C ILE A 224 -2.36 12.05 17.82
N LYS A 225 -2.81 11.19 16.90
CA LYS A 225 -4.21 10.80 16.81
C LYS A 225 -4.43 9.51 17.62
N PHE A 226 -5.52 9.45 18.38
CA PHE A 226 -5.92 8.26 19.12
C PHE A 226 -7.45 8.15 19.15
N SER A 227 -7.98 6.96 19.35
CA SER A 227 -9.42 6.74 19.54
C SER A 227 -9.68 5.83 20.72
N ILE A 228 -10.79 6.11 21.41
CA ILE A 228 -11.25 5.32 22.54
C ILE A 228 -12.75 5.02 22.36
N SER A 229 -13.17 3.79 22.63
CA SER A 229 -14.54 3.32 22.39
C SER A 229 -15.51 3.67 23.51
N GLN A 230 -15.00 3.94 24.72
CA GLN A 230 -15.75 4.35 25.90
C GLN A 230 -14.94 5.42 26.64
N ALA A 231 -15.63 6.26 27.42
CA ALA A 231 -14.95 7.22 28.28
C ALA A 231 -13.99 6.47 29.23
N SER A 232 -12.75 6.93 29.34
CA SER A 232 -11.68 6.24 30.07
C SER A 232 -10.54 7.16 30.44
N TYR A 233 -9.80 6.79 31.48
CA TYR A 233 -8.54 7.47 31.84
C TYR A 233 -7.43 7.13 30.84
N VAL A 234 -6.81 8.15 30.26
CA VAL A 234 -5.75 8.04 29.26
C VAL A 234 -4.56 8.90 29.68
N ASN A 235 -3.37 8.30 29.68
CA ASN A 235 -2.10 9.00 29.74
C ASN A 235 -1.37 8.86 28.39
N ILE A 236 -0.93 9.96 27.80
CA ILE A 236 -0.04 9.97 26.63
C ILE A 236 1.21 10.74 27.01
N SER A 237 2.34 10.04 26.98
CA SER A 237 3.65 10.55 27.39
C SER A 237 4.72 10.31 26.33
N VAL A 238 5.73 11.16 26.30
CA VAL A 238 6.88 11.13 25.40
C VAL A 238 8.12 10.76 26.20
N TYR A 239 8.90 9.84 25.66
CA TYR A 239 10.17 9.36 26.22
C TYR A 239 11.29 9.55 25.21
N ASP A 240 12.52 9.70 25.69
CA ASP A 240 13.70 9.68 24.81
C ASP A 240 14.14 8.24 24.46
N SER A 241 15.18 8.12 23.64
CA SER A 241 15.76 6.83 23.23
C SER A 241 16.34 5.99 24.38
N LYS A 242 16.56 6.59 25.56
CA LYS A 242 17.02 5.91 26.78
C LYS A 242 15.85 5.52 27.70
N GLY A 243 14.61 5.79 27.29
CA GLY A 243 13.40 5.51 28.07
C GLY A 243 13.15 6.51 29.19
N ARG A 244 13.81 7.67 29.20
CA ARG A 244 13.54 8.73 30.19
C ARG A 244 12.28 9.48 29.78
N LEU A 245 11.36 9.70 30.72
CA LEU A 245 10.16 10.50 30.51
C LEU A 245 10.57 11.95 30.24
N ILE A 246 10.13 12.48 29.09
CA ILE A 246 10.40 13.86 28.69
C ILE A 246 9.19 14.76 28.94
N LYS A 247 7.99 14.31 28.53
CA LYS A 247 6.78 15.14 28.61
C LYS A 247 5.53 14.29 28.69
N THR A 248 4.57 14.73 29.49
CA THR A 248 3.21 14.17 29.50
C THR A 248 2.31 15.11 28.69
N LEU A 249 1.71 14.61 27.61
CA LEU A 249 0.87 15.39 26.69
C LEU A 249 -0.62 15.33 27.07
N LEU A 250 -1.03 14.22 27.67
CA LEU A 250 -2.38 14.02 28.17
C LEU A 250 -2.31 13.13 29.40
N ASN A 251 -3.12 13.44 30.41
CA ASN A 251 -3.25 12.63 31.62
C ASN A 251 -4.61 12.90 32.27
N GLY A 252 -5.64 12.16 31.87
CA GLY A 252 -6.99 12.38 32.38
C GLY A 252 -8.08 11.55 31.71
N ASN A 253 -9.31 11.75 32.16
CA ASN A 253 -10.49 11.10 31.59
C ASN A 253 -10.87 11.75 30.26
N ILE A 254 -10.97 10.94 29.21
CA ILE A 254 -11.38 11.35 27.87
C ILE A 254 -12.70 10.68 27.52
N ASN A 255 -13.58 11.37 26.78
CA ASN A 255 -14.83 10.82 26.28
C ASN A 255 -14.62 9.90 25.07
N SER A 256 -15.55 8.99 24.80
CA SER A 256 -15.50 8.16 23.59
C SER A 256 -15.39 9.01 22.32
N GLY A 257 -14.64 8.50 21.35
CA GLY A 257 -14.41 9.19 20.08
C GLY A 257 -12.95 9.17 19.64
N THR A 258 -12.68 9.91 18.57
CA THR A 258 -11.34 10.11 18.02
C THR A 258 -10.84 11.49 18.42
N HIS A 259 -9.63 11.53 18.96
CA HIS A 259 -8.98 12.71 19.51
C HIS A 259 -7.65 12.93 18.82
N THR A 260 -7.20 14.18 18.76
CA THR A 260 -5.90 14.55 18.20
C THR A 260 -5.21 15.50 19.16
N LEU A 261 -4.01 15.13 19.61
CA LEU A 261 -3.11 16.02 20.34
C LEU A 261 -2.08 16.60 19.38
N ILE A 262 -1.70 17.83 19.65
CA ILE A 262 -0.57 18.48 19.00
C ILE A 262 0.60 18.42 19.98
N TRP A 263 1.73 17.88 19.53
CA TRP A 263 2.97 17.90 20.31
C TRP A 263 3.94 18.91 19.71
N GLU A 264 4.11 20.03 20.41
CA GLU A 264 5.19 21.00 20.21
C GLU A 264 6.45 20.55 20.94
N ALA A 265 7.53 20.37 20.18
CA ALA A 265 8.86 19.89 20.59
C ALA A 265 9.97 20.90 20.22
N SER A 266 9.63 22.19 20.17
CA SER A 266 10.57 23.28 19.83
C SER A 266 11.75 23.38 20.79
N ASP A 267 11.60 22.93 22.02
CA ASP A 267 12.61 22.88 23.08
C ASP A 267 13.43 21.57 23.11
N MET A 268 13.16 20.63 22.19
CA MET A 268 13.77 19.29 22.21
C MET A 268 14.85 19.15 21.13
N ALA A 269 15.86 18.31 21.38
CA ALA A 269 16.94 18.06 20.42
C ALA A 269 16.47 17.13 19.28
N SER A 270 17.06 17.26 18.08
CA SER A 270 16.83 16.29 17.00
C SER A 270 17.17 14.88 17.47
N GLY A 271 16.34 13.90 17.16
CA GLY A 271 16.54 12.54 17.62
C GLY A 271 15.28 11.68 17.64
N ILE A 272 15.47 10.45 18.12
CA ILE A 272 14.40 9.46 18.26
C ILE A 272 13.68 9.68 19.59
N TYR A 273 12.35 9.72 19.52
CA TYR A 273 11.47 9.75 20.68
C TYR A 273 10.44 8.64 20.60
N ILE A 274 9.94 8.23 21.76
CA ILE A 274 8.92 7.20 21.91
C ILE A 274 7.68 7.83 22.54
N ILE A 275 6.57 7.81 21.83
CA ILE A 275 5.26 8.18 22.37
C ILE A 275 4.64 6.92 22.95
N ARG A 276 4.14 7.00 24.18
CA ARG A 276 3.44 5.91 24.87
C ARG A 276 2.04 6.41 25.25
N MET A 277 1.03 5.70 24.80
CA MET A 277 -0.32 5.79 25.34
C MET A 277 -0.50 4.66 26.35
N SER A 278 -0.99 5.00 27.55
CA SER A 278 -1.36 4.04 28.58
C SER A 278 -2.73 4.36 29.15
N THR A 279 -3.54 3.33 29.34
CA THR A 279 -4.79 3.33 30.11
C THR A 279 -4.69 2.25 31.19
N GLU A 280 -5.76 2.04 31.95
CA GLU A 280 -5.81 1.00 33.00
C GLU A 280 -5.45 -0.40 32.48
N ASN A 281 -5.86 -0.74 31.26
CA ASN A 281 -5.69 -2.08 30.68
C ASN A 281 -5.05 -2.09 29.27
N PHE A 282 -4.44 -0.99 28.84
CA PHE A 282 -3.86 -0.88 27.50
C PHE A 282 -2.60 -0.04 27.50
N ILE A 283 -1.53 -0.52 26.86
CA ILE A 283 -0.31 0.25 26.60
C ILE A 283 0.07 0.07 25.13
N LYS A 284 0.31 1.18 24.43
CA LYS A 284 0.84 1.18 23.05
C LYS A 284 1.91 2.24 22.90
N THR A 285 2.97 1.91 22.18
CA THR A 285 4.06 2.83 21.87
C THR A 285 4.21 3.07 20.37
N LEU A 286 4.72 4.25 20.01
CA LEU A 286 5.11 4.63 18.66
C LEU A 286 6.47 5.32 18.70
N LYS A 287 7.32 5.01 17.72
CA LYS A 287 8.62 5.65 17.53
C LYS A 287 8.47 6.82 16.55
N CYS A 288 9.14 7.92 16.85
CA CYS A 288 9.11 9.13 16.02
C CYS A 288 10.50 9.77 15.92
N LEU A 289 10.72 10.49 14.83
CA LEU A 289 11.97 11.19 14.53
C LEU A 289 11.72 12.70 14.46
N LEU A 290 12.31 13.44 15.40
CA LEU A 290 12.36 14.90 15.35
C LEU A 290 13.61 15.32 14.56
N ILE A 291 13.41 16.15 13.54
CA ILE A 291 14.47 16.75 12.73
C ILE A 291 14.28 18.27 12.78
N LYS A 292 15.27 18.97 13.32
CA LYS A 292 15.44 20.42 13.20
C LYS A 292 16.41 20.75 12.09
#